data_AF-A0A2V5KU63-F1
#
_entry.id   AF-A0A2V5KU63-F1
#
_cell.length_a   1.000
_cell.length_b   1.000
_cell.length_c   1.000
_cell.angle_alpha   90.00
_cell.angle_beta   90.00
_cell.angle_gamma   90.00
#
_symmetry.space_group_name_H-M   'P 1'
#
loop_
_entity.id
_entity.type
_entity.pdbx_description
1 polymer ?
#
loop_
_entity_poly.entity_id
_entity_poly.type
_entity_poly.pdbx_seq_one_letter_code
_entity_poly.pdbx_strand_id
1 'polypeptide(L)'
;QGFTPEESQKMAERLAQQPEQFVQAMAQSELGLSEHRFPNQWTAATSSAISTAIGAFVPIIPFFFSGGMTAVAISFAISLAAHFAVGALKSLITIRSWWASGLEMTWIGIIVAVVTYGLGLAFGSLG
;
A
#
# COMPACT_ATOMS: atom_id res chain seq x y z
N GLN A 1 28.13 5.69 -14.91
CA GLN A 1 27.58 6.88 -15.59
C GLN A 1 28.59 7.26 -16.68
N GLY A 2 28.17 7.59 -17.90
CA GLY A 2 29.03 7.67 -19.09
C GLY A 2 29.99 8.87 -19.15
N PHE A 3 30.65 9.22 -18.05
CA PHE A 3 31.60 10.33 -17.94
C PHE A 3 33.03 9.88 -18.20
N THR A 4 33.85 10.78 -18.73
CA THR A 4 35.30 10.57 -18.81
C THR A 4 35.95 10.62 -17.41
N PRO A 5 37.14 10.03 -17.22
CA PRO A 5 37.82 10.03 -15.91
C PRO A 5 38.05 11.43 -15.35
N GLU A 6 38.45 12.37 -16.23
CA GLU A 6 38.73 13.77 -15.88
C GLU A 6 37.46 14.52 -15.46
N GLU A 7 36.35 14.29 -16.15
CA GLU A 7 35.05 14.88 -15.79
C GLU A 7 34.54 14.36 -14.45
N SER A 8 34.74 13.06 -14.19
CA SER A 8 34.34 12.40 -12.94
C SER A 8 35.11 12.98 -11.75
N GLN A 9 36.42 13.18 -11.92
CA GLN A 9 37.29 13.71 -10.88
C GLN A 9 36.96 15.17 -10.55
N LYS A 10 36.70 15.98 -11.57
CA LYS A 10 36.32 17.39 -11.42
C LYS A 10 34.94 17.55 -10.78
N MET A 11 33.99 16.64 -11.06
CA MET A 11 32.70 16.60 -10.37
C MET A 11 32.86 16.21 -8.90
N ALA A 12 33.66 15.19 -8.61
CA ALA A 12 33.93 14.74 -7.25
C ALA A 12 34.57 15.86 -6.40
N GLU A 13 35.55 16.59 -6.94
CA GLU A 13 36.17 17.73 -6.25
C GLU A 13 35.17 18.86 -5.97
N ARG A 14 34.26 19.15 -6.90
CA ARG A 14 33.22 20.18 -6.69
C ARG A 14 32.16 19.76 -5.68
N LEU A 15 31.77 18.48 -5.68
CA LEU A 15 30.85 17.93 -4.69
C LEU A 15 31.49 17.87 -3.30
N ALA A 16 32.79 17.55 -3.21
CA ALA A 16 33.54 17.54 -1.95
C ALA A 16 33.62 18.93 -1.29
N GLN A 17 33.52 20.02 -2.07
CA GLN A 17 33.42 21.39 -1.53
C GLN A 17 32.05 21.69 -0.87
N GLN A 18 31.04 20.83 -1.09
CA GLN A 18 29.69 20.99 -0.58
C GLN A 18 29.29 19.75 0.23
N PRO A 19 29.79 19.61 1.47
CA PRO A 19 29.66 18.38 2.27
C PRO A 19 28.21 17.91 2.45
N GLU A 20 27.24 18.83 2.56
CA GLU A 20 25.81 18.48 2.64
C GLU A 20 25.30 17.78 1.37
N GLN A 21 25.64 18.32 0.19
CA GLN A 21 25.28 17.73 -1.10
C GLN A 21 26.05 16.43 -1.37
N PHE A 22 27.30 16.34 -0.92
CA PHE A 22 28.09 15.12 -1.01
C PHE A 22 27.47 13.98 -0.20
N VAL A 23 27.05 14.25 1.04
CA VAL A 23 26.36 13.25 1.89
C VAL A 23 25.04 12.82 1.27
N GLN A 24 24.25 13.75 0.71
CA GLN A 24 23.03 13.42 -0.02
C GLN A 24 23.28 12.55 -1.25
N ALA A 25 24.28 12.89 -2.07
CA ALA A 25 24.65 12.15 -3.27
C ALA A 25 25.17 10.74 -2.92
N MET A 26 25.92 10.60 -1.83
CA MET A 26 26.36 9.29 -1.31
C MET A 26 25.19 8.49 -0.75
N ALA A 27 24.31 9.10 0.05
CA ALA A 27 23.11 8.43 0.57
C ALA A 27 22.16 7.96 -0.55
N GLN A 28 22.03 8.74 -1.62
CA GLN A 28 21.22 8.35 -2.78
C GLN A 28 21.89 7.23 -3.58
N SER A 29 23.21 7.27 -3.76
CA SER A 29 23.93 6.30 -4.59
C SER A 29 24.19 4.97 -3.87
N GLU A 30 24.44 4.99 -2.56
CA GLU A 30 24.69 3.78 -1.76
C GLU A 30 23.43 3.20 -1.13
N LEU A 31 22.54 4.05 -0.60
CA LEU A 31 21.34 3.60 0.14
C LEU A 31 20.06 3.68 -0.71
N GLY A 32 20.13 4.23 -1.93
CA GLY A 32 18.95 4.43 -2.78
C GLY A 32 17.97 5.46 -2.21
N LEU A 33 18.37 6.23 -1.20
CA LEU A 33 17.51 7.22 -0.55
C LEU A 33 17.36 8.44 -1.46
N SER A 34 16.19 8.61 -2.07
CA SER A 34 15.84 9.85 -2.74
C SER A 34 15.32 10.85 -1.71
N GLU A 35 16.21 11.68 -1.17
CA GLU A 35 15.81 12.81 -0.34
C GLU A 35 15.07 13.85 -1.18
N HIS A 36 13.75 13.74 -1.27
CA HIS A 36 12.88 14.86 -1.64
C HIS A 36 11.84 15.20 -0.57
N ARG A 37 11.56 14.29 0.37
CA ARG A 37 10.89 14.54 1.66
C ARG A 37 10.69 13.16 2.28
N PHE A 38 11.36 12.84 3.39
CA PHE A 38 10.77 11.84 4.28
C PHE A 38 9.39 12.40 4.69
N PRO A 39 8.27 11.73 4.38
CA PRO A 39 6.97 12.18 4.85
C PRO A 39 7.04 12.30 6.37
N ASN A 40 6.41 13.33 6.95
CA ASN A 40 6.29 13.40 8.40
C ASN A 40 5.68 12.07 8.90
N GLN A 41 6.44 11.34 9.71
CA GLN A 41 6.08 10.02 10.24
C GLN A 41 4.68 10.00 10.86
N TRP A 42 4.30 11.07 11.56
CA TRP A 42 2.98 11.21 12.15
C TRP A 42 1.91 11.38 11.08
N THR A 43 2.15 12.20 10.07
CA THR A 43 1.21 12.38 8.96
C THR A 43 1.00 11.08 8.21
N ALA A 44 2.05 10.32 7.92
CA ALA A 44 1.94 9.01 7.26
C ALA A 44 1.18 7.99 8.14
N ALA A 45 1.49 7.91 9.43
CA ALA A 45 0.80 7.02 10.35
C ALA A 45 -0.69 7.38 10.51
N THR A 46 -1.01 8.64 10.74
CA THR A 46 -2.40 9.08 10.93
C THR A 46 -3.21 8.97 9.64
N SER A 47 -2.65 9.34 8.48
CA SER A 47 -3.36 9.22 7.21
C SER A 47 -3.66 7.76 6.84
N SER A 48 -2.69 6.85 7.00
CA SER A 48 -2.90 5.42 6.74
C SER A 48 -3.88 4.80 7.73
N ALA A 49 -3.83 5.18 9.00
CA ALA A 49 -4.79 4.72 10.02
C ALA A 49 -6.23 5.16 9.69
N ILE A 50 -6.44 6.44 9.38
CA ILE A 50 -7.76 6.97 9.02
C ILE A 50 -8.28 6.33 7.74
N SER A 51 -7.43 6.21 6.71
CA SER A 51 -7.79 5.55 5.45
C SER A 51 -8.20 4.09 5.67
N THR A 52 -7.45 3.37 6.51
CA THR A 52 -7.76 1.97 6.87
C THR A 52 -9.06 1.88 7.65
N ALA A 53 -9.29 2.74 8.63
CA ALA A 53 -10.52 2.75 9.42
C ALA A 53 -11.75 3.01 8.55
N ILE A 54 -11.67 3.96 7.61
CA ILE A 54 -12.74 4.26 6.66
C ILE A 54 -12.98 3.04 5.74
N GLY A 55 -11.92 2.45 5.19
CA GLY A 55 -12.04 1.28 4.32
C GLY A 55 -12.63 0.06 5.03
N ALA A 56 -12.23 -0.17 6.28
CA ALA A 56 -12.75 -1.26 7.11
C ALA A 56 -14.21 -1.07 7.52
N PHE A 57 -14.70 0.18 7.55
CA PHE A 57 -16.09 0.48 7.92
C PHE A 57 -17.09 0.09 6.83
N VAL A 58 -16.70 0.18 5.55
CA VAL A 58 -17.58 -0.09 4.39
C VAL A 58 -18.31 -1.45 4.48
N PRO A 59 -17.64 -2.59 4.71
CA PRO A 59 -18.32 -3.88 4.86
C PRO A 59 -19.11 -4.03 6.17
N ILE A 60 -18.96 -3.13 7.15
CA ILE A 60 -19.72 -3.17 8.41
C ILE A 60 -21.11 -2.55 8.22
N ILE A 61 -21.28 -1.62 7.28
CA ILE A 61 -22.53 -0.89 7.00
C ILE A 61 -23.77 -1.82 6.95
N PRO A 62 -23.76 -2.97 6.24
CA PRO A 62 -24.93 -3.85 6.17
C PRO A 62 -25.41 -4.39 7.52
N PHE A 63 -24.51 -4.56 8.49
CA PHE A 63 -24.84 -5.07 9.82
C PHE A 63 -25.64 -4.07 10.66
N PHE A 64 -25.69 -2.78 10.27
CA PHE A 64 -26.57 -1.81 10.92
C PHE A 64 -28.04 -1.95 10.52
N PHE A 65 -28.31 -2.56 9.36
CA PHE A 65 -29.66 -2.62 8.77
C PHE A 65 -30.22 -4.04 8.66
N SER A 66 -29.35 -5.05 8.61
CA SER A 66 -29.71 -6.47 8.48
C SER A 66 -28.93 -7.30 9.49
N GLY A 67 -29.47 -8.48 9.84
CA GLY A 67 -28.80 -9.47 10.68
C GLY A 67 -28.61 -10.82 9.98
N GLY A 68 -27.94 -11.73 10.67
CA GLY A 68 -27.76 -13.12 10.24
C GLY A 68 -26.97 -13.28 8.93
N MET A 69 -27.21 -14.39 8.23
CA MET A 69 -26.48 -14.76 7.01
C MET A 69 -26.68 -13.76 5.86
N THR A 70 -27.83 -13.09 5.80
CA THR A 70 -28.11 -12.07 4.78
C THR A 70 -27.16 -10.88 4.92
N ALA A 71 -26.91 -10.40 6.14
CA ALA A 71 -25.96 -9.31 6.38
C ALA A 71 -24.53 -9.71 5.99
N VAL A 72 -24.14 -10.95 6.31
CA VAL A 72 -22.84 -11.53 5.94
C VAL A 72 -22.67 -11.57 4.42
N ALA A 73 -23.67 -12.06 3.68
CA ALA A 73 -23.60 -12.15 2.22
C ALA A 73 -23.50 -10.77 1.55
N ILE A 74 -24.28 -9.79 2.02
CA ILE A 74 -24.23 -8.41 1.51
C ILE A 74 -22.89 -7.77 1.85
N SER A 75 -22.40 -7.92 3.08
CA SER A 75 -21.09 -7.43 3.52
C SER A 75 -19.96 -8.01 2.67
N PHE A 76 -20.02 -9.31 2.38
CA PHE A 76 -19.05 -10.00 1.54
C PHE A 76 -19.04 -9.45 0.11
N ALA A 77 -20.22 -9.27 -0.50
CA ALA A 77 -20.35 -8.69 -1.84
C ALA A 77 -19.82 -7.24 -1.91
N ILE A 78 -20.13 -6.43 -0.90
CA ILE A 78 -19.61 -5.06 -0.79
C ILE A 78 -18.09 -5.06 -0.63
N SER A 79 -17.54 -5.96 0.19
CA SER A 79 -16.09 -6.08 0.39
C SER A 79 -15.37 -6.45 -0.91
N LEU A 80 -15.91 -7.39 -1.69
CA LEU A 80 -15.39 -7.79 -3.01
C LEU A 80 -15.37 -6.60 -3.98
N ALA A 81 -16.48 -5.85 -4.05
CA ALA A 81 -16.60 -4.67 -4.90
C ALA A 81 -15.62 -3.57 -4.46
N ALA A 82 -15.46 -3.35 -3.16
CA ALA A 82 -14.51 -2.39 -2.61
C ALA A 82 -13.04 -2.78 -2.93
N HIS A 83 -12.67 -4.05 -2.75
CA HIS A 83 -11.34 -4.54 -3.12
C HIS A 83 -11.05 -4.36 -4.60
N PHE A 84 -12.02 -4.71 -5.45
CA PHE A 84 -11.88 -4.53 -6.89
C PHE A 84 -11.70 -3.04 -7.24
N ALA A 85 -12.52 -2.16 -6.66
CA ALA A 85 -12.45 -0.73 -6.90
C ALA A 85 -11.11 -0.12 -6.46
N VAL A 86 -10.59 -0.49 -5.29
CA VAL A 86 -9.27 -0.03 -4.82
C VAL A 86 -8.16 -0.57 -5.72
N GLY A 87 -8.22 -1.85 -6.11
CA GLY A 87 -7.26 -2.45 -7.03
C GLY A 87 -7.30 -1.82 -8.42
N ALA A 88 -8.48 -1.50 -8.93
CA ALA A 88 -8.66 -0.78 -10.19
C ALA A 88 -8.15 0.66 -10.07
N LEU A 89 -8.39 1.36 -8.96
CA LEU A 89 -7.88 2.71 -8.74
C LEU A 89 -6.35 2.74 -8.69
N LYS A 90 -5.71 1.71 -8.11
CA LYS A 90 -4.25 1.52 -8.13
C LYS A 90 -3.69 1.47 -9.56
N SER A 91 -4.48 1.00 -10.54
CA SER A 91 -4.06 0.97 -11.94
C SER A 91 -3.95 2.35 -12.59
N LEU A 92 -4.58 3.40 -12.03
CA LEU A 92 -4.45 4.76 -12.58
C LEU A 92 -3.04 5.33 -12.38
N ILE A 93 -2.31 4.83 -11.38
CA ILE A 93 -0.97 5.28 -11.00
C ILE A 93 0.10 4.29 -11.50
N THR A 94 -0.30 3.14 -12.03
CA THR A 94 0.61 2.08 -12.50
C THR A 94 0.36 1.77 -13.99
N ILE A 95 1.33 1.20 -14.69
CA ILE A 95 1.19 0.87 -16.14
C ILE A 95 0.33 -0.41 -16.35
N ARG A 96 -0.27 -0.96 -15.29
CA ARG A 96 -1.04 -2.22 -15.35
C ARG A 96 -2.49 -1.98 -15.78
N SER A 97 -3.13 -2.99 -16.36
CA SER A 97 -4.56 -2.92 -16.69
C SER A 97 -5.43 -2.88 -15.42
N TRP A 98 -6.47 -2.05 -15.46
CA TRP A 98 -7.40 -1.85 -14.33
C TRP A 98 -8.11 -3.11 -13.88
N TRP A 99 -8.52 -3.95 -14.83
CA TRP A 99 -9.20 -5.21 -14.55
C TRP A 99 -8.26 -6.23 -13.90
N ALA A 100 -7.00 -6.33 -14.35
CA ALA A 100 -6.04 -7.28 -13.78
C ALA A 100 -5.64 -6.87 -12.36
N SER A 101 -5.37 -5.57 -12.14
CA SER A 101 -5.05 -5.04 -10.81
C SER A 101 -6.23 -5.15 -9.84
N GLY A 102 -7.45 -4.91 -10.32
CA GLY A 102 -8.68 -5.13 -9.55
C GLY A 102 -8.87 -6.58 -9.14
N LEU A 103 -8.81 -7.52 -10.10
CA LEU A 103 -8.96 -8.95 -9.82
C LEU A 103 -7.86 -9.51 -8.91
N GLU A 104 -6.62 -9.08 -9.08
CA GLU A 104 -5.50 -9.46 -8.20
C GLU A 104 -5.82 -9.12 -6.74
N MET A 105 -6.31 -7.89 -6.49
CA MET A 105 -6.66 -7.43 -5.15
C MET A 105 -7.90 -8.14 -4.59
N THR A 106 -8.92 -8.37 -5.41
CA THR A 106 -10.11 -9.14 -5.01
C THR A 106 -9.76 -10.58 -4.64
N TRP A 107 -8.87 -11.24 -5.39
CA TRP A 107 -8.44 -12.61 -5.11
C TRP A 107 -7.73 -12.75 -3.78
N ILE A 108 -6.83 -11.81 -3.47
CA ILE A 108 -6.16 -11.76 -2.17
C ILE A 108 -7.20 -11.61 -1.05
N GLY A 109 -8.19 -10.72 -1.23
CA GLY A 109 -9.28 -10.53 -0.27
C GLY A 109 -10.09 -11.81 -0.02
N ILE A 110 -10.39 -12.59 -1.06
CA ILE A 110 -11.09 -13.88 -0.94
C ILE A 110 -10.26 -14.88 -0.12
N ILE A 111 -8.96 -14.99 -0.41
CA ILE A 111 -8.07 -15.91 0.31
C ILE A 111 -8.04 -15.55 1.80
N VAL A 112 -7.88 -14.26 2.12
CA VAL A 112 -7.89 -13.78 3.50
C VAL A 112 -9.24 -14.11 4.17
N ALA A 113 -10.36 -13.84 3.50
CA ALA A 113 -11.68 -14.12 4.04
C ALA A 113 -11.89 -15.62 4.35
N VAL A 114 -11.48 -16.50 3.44
CA VAL A 114 -11.55 -17.96 3.62
C VAL A 114 -10.71 -18.40 4.82
N VAL A 115 -9.48 -17.90 4.93
CA VAL A 115 -8.57 -18.23 6.05
C VAL A 115 -9.14 -17.72 7.37
N THR A 116 -9.57 -16.45 7.44
CA THR A 116 -10.13 -15.86 8.66
C THR A 116 -11.41 -16.55 9.10
N TYR A 117 -12.31 -16.85 8.15
CA TYR A 117 -13.54 -17.59 8.45
C TYR A 117 -13.23 -19.01 8.93
N GLY A 118 -12.29 -19.71 8.28
CA GLY A 118 -11.84 -21.04 8.69
C GLY A 118 -11.25 -21.04 10.10
N LEU A 119 -10.42 -20.06 10.45
CA LEU A 119 -9.91 -19.88 11.81
C LEU A 119 -11.04 -19.60 12.81
N GLY A 120 -12.02 -18.77 12.42
CA GLY A 120 -13.20 -18.50 13.23
C GLY A 120 -14.01 -19.76 13.54
N LEU A 121 -14.19 -20.65 12.55
CA LEU A 121 -14.85 -21.95 12.76
C LEU A 121 -14.01 -22.87 13.66
N ALA A 122 -12.70 -22.95 13.43
CA ALA A 122 -11.80 -23.79 14.21
C ALA A 122 -11.81 -23.41 15.70
N PHE A 123 -11.67 -22.11 16.02
CA PHE A 123 -11.72 -21.63 17.40
C PHE A 123 -13.14 -21.60 17.96
N GLY A 124 -14.16 -21.31 17.15
CA GLY A 124 -15.56 -21.35 17.57
C GLY A 124 -16.04 -22.75 17.92
N SER A 125 -15.40 -23.81 17.40
CA SER A 125 -15.68 -25.20 17.77
C SER A 125 -15.00 -25.67 19.05
N LEU A 126 -14.06 -24.88 19.59
CA LEU A 126 -13.27 -25.20 20.80
C LEU A 126 -13.86 -24.57 22.08
N GLY A 127 -14.92 -23.76 21.98
CA GLY A 127 -15.66 -23.17 23.10
C GLY A 127 -17.11 -23.63 23.12
#